data_AF-K0KP68-F1
#
_entry.id   AF-K0KP68-F1
#
_cell.length_a   1.000
_cell.length_b   1.000
_cell.length_c   1.000
_cell.angle_alpha   90.00
_cell.angle_beta   90.00
_cell.angle_gamma   90.00
#
_symmetry.space_group_name_H-M   'P 1'
#
loop_
_entity.id
_entity.type
_entity.pdbx_description
1 polymer ?
#
loop_
_entity_poly.entity_id
_entity_poly.type
_entity_poly.pdbx_seq_one_letter_code
_entity_poly.pdbx_strand_id
1 'polypeptide(L)'
;MSEAEAKLTKKQKKALEFRNKTKKDKTEESKEDQKKEEVSKDENKETTTTTTEGEEPVKKKRKTRRGKKGKGSGGSAPRFLLFVGNLPYDVTQTELLSHFGAAGPDRIRIRTDKGIAFLEFDGKGGDIQHKMEVALRMHHSTLRNRKINVELTVGGGGNSTNRLDKIREKNDKLLDERKTRLKEERAARMKKADAAKAQDLTGVHPARAAKMMGN
;
A
#
# COMPACT_ATOMS: atom_id res chain seq x y z
N MET A 1 52.95 -43.81 10.66
CA MET A 1 52.79 -42.49 11.32
C MET A 1 51.36 -42.01 11.08
N SER A 2 50.77 -41.30 12.03
CA SER A 2 49.34 -40.97 12.05
C SER A 2 48.94 -39.86 11.06
N GLU A 3 47.81 -40.04 10.37
CA GLU A 3 47.12 -38.96 9.67
C GLU A 3 46.55 -37.94 10.68
N ALA A 4 46.76 -36.65 10.44
CA ALA A 4 46.26 -35.58 11.29
C ALA A 4 45.04 -34.90 10.66
N GLU A 5 43.84 -35.17 11.18
CA GLU A 5 42.61 -34.52 10.72
C GLU A 5 42.68 -32.99 10.88
N ALA A 6 42.80 -32.27 9.75
CA ALA A 6 42.84 -30.81 9.73
C ALA A 6 41.48 -30.20 10.08
N LYS A 7 41.24 -29.96 11.38
CA LYS A 7 39.98 -29.43 11.92
C LYS A 7 39.63 -28.04 11.35
N LEU A 8 38.72 -28.05 10.39
CA LEU A 8 38.28 -26.88 9.62
C LEU A 8 37.87 -25.68 10.51
N THR A 9 38.32 -24.48 10.16
CA THR A 9 38.11 -23.27 10.98
C THR A 9 36.65 -22.82 11.01
N LYS A 10 36.27 -22.06 12.06
CA LYS A 10 34.92 -21.51 12.22
C LYS A 10 34.45 -20.67 11.01
N LYS A 11 35.37 -19.99 10.30
CA LYS A 11 35.05 -19.25 9.06
C LYS A 11 34.70 -20.20 7.90
N GLN A 12 35.50 -21.25 7.70
CA GLN A 12 35.29 -22.24 6.63
C GLN A 12 34.00 -23.06 6.85
N LYS A 13 33.71 -23.47 8.10
CA LYS A 13 32.44 -24.16 8.42
C LYS A 13 31.22 -23.30 8.08
N LYS A 14 31.23 -22.02 8.47
CA LYS A 14 30.14 -21.08 8.15
C LYS A 14 29.98 -20.80 6.65
N ALA A 15 31.08 -20.83 5.88
CA ALA A 15 31.03 -20.72 4.42
C ALA A 15 30.39 -21.96 3.77
N LEU A 16 30.68 -23.17 4.28
CA LEU A 16 30.05 -24.42 3.83
C LEU A 16 28.55 -24.45 4.16
N GLU A 17 28.14 -24.03 5.36
CA GLU A 17 26.72 -23.88 5.72
C GLU A 17 25.98 -22.96 4.74
N PHE A 18 26.57 -21.80 4.39
CA PHE A 18 25.98 -20.86 3.45
C PHE A 18 25.89 -21.41 2.02
N ARG A 19 26.91 -22.17 1.58
CA ARG A 19 26.93 -22.82 0.26
C ARG A 19 25.97 -24.01 0.16
N ASN A 20 25.77 -24.73 1.27
CA ASN A 20 24.83 -25.84 1.31
C ASN A 20 23.38 -25.34 1.40
N LYS A 21 23.12 -24.26 2.14
CA LYS A 21 21.79 -23.63 2.15
C LYS A 21 21.40 -23.07 0.79
N THR A 22 22.27 -22.30 0.14
CA THR A 22 22.00 -21.77 -1.22
C THR A 22 21.90 -22.85 -2.30
N LYS A 23 22.47 -24.04 -2.09
CA LYS A 23 22.15 -25.23 -2.90
C LYS A 23 20.77 -25.80 -2.59
N LYS A 24 20.37 -25.89 -1.31
CA LYS A 24 19.05 -26.44 -0.94
C LYS A 24 17.92 -25.58 -1.51
N ASP A 25 17.98 -24.27 -1.28
CA ASP A 25 16.95 -23.33 -1.72
C ASP A 25 16.73 -23.44 -3.25
N LYS A 26 17.82 -23.49 -4.05
CA LYS A 26 17.77 -23.71 -5.51
C LYS A 26 17.25 -25.07 -5.97
N THR A 27 17.19 -26.08 -5.09
CA THR A 27 16.73 -27.45 -5.44
C THR A 27 15.23 -27.66 -5.13
N GLU A 28 14.62 -26.76 -4.35
CA GLU A 28 13.17 -26.72 -4.14
C GLU A 28 12.49 -25.81 -5.19
N GLU A 29 13.12 -24.68 -5.53
CA GLU A 29 12.64 -23.72 -6.55
C GLU A 29 12.62 -24.29 -7.99
N SER A 30 13.40 -25.34 -8.28
CA SER A 30 13.55 -25.93 -9.63
C SER A 30 12.59 -27.10 -9.94
N LYS A 31 11.49 -27.24 -9.20
CA LYS A 31 10.46 -28.28 -9.42
C LYS A 31 9.08 -27.79 -9.85
N GLU A 32 8.81 -26.48 -9.80
CA GLU A 32 7.48 -25.93 -10.08
C GLU A 32 7.41 -25.25 -11.46
N ASP A 33 8.48 -24.57 -11.89
CA ASP A 33 8.54 -23.82 -13.17
C ASP A 33 8.95 -24.66 -14.42
N GLN A 34 8.61 -25.96 -14.46
CA GLN A 34 8.97 -26.83 -15.59
C GLN A 34 7.86 -27.03 -16.65
N LYS A 35 6.95 -26.06 -16.79
CA LYS A 35 5.90 -26.09 -17.83
C LYS A 35 5.48 -24.70 -18.35
N LYS A 36 6.38 -24.00 -19.05
CA LYS A 36 6.09 -23.16 -20.24
C LYS A 36 7.38 -22.63 -20.88
N GLU A 37 7.42 -22.69 -22.22
CA GLU A 37 8.00 -21.71 -23.17
C GLU A 37 9.28 -20.98 -22.68
N GLU A 38 10.50 -21.41 -23.00
CA GLU A 38 11.16 -21.54 -24.32
C GLU A 38 11.01 -20.32 -25.26
N VAL A 39 12.13 -19.97 -25.94
CA VAL A 39 12.30 -18.86 -26.91
C VAL A 39 12.32 -17.45 -26.24
N SER A 40 13.38 -16.62 -26.32
CA SER A 40 14.66 -16.71 -27.04
C SER A 40 15.83 -15.98 -26.35
N LYS A 41 17.05 -16.38 -26.77
CA LYS A 41 18.33 -15.62 -26.88
C LYS A 41 18.19 -14.10 -27.13
N ASP A 42 19.20 -13.26 -26.87
CA ASP A 42 20.64 -13.41 -26.50
C ASP A 42 21.02 -12.31 -25.44
N GLU A 43 22.24 -11.86 -25.08
CA GLU A 43 23.61 -12.03 -25.62
C GLU A 43 24.74 -12.00 -24.51
N ASN A 44 25.29 -10.81 -24.18
CA ASN A 44 26.58 -10.58 -23.51
C ASN A 44 26.44 -9.54 -22.35
N LYS A 45 27.25 -9.53 -21.26
CA LYS A 45 28.72 -9.46 -21.09
C LYS A 45 29.23 -8.05 -21.51
N GLU A 46 30.06 -7.32 -20.76
CA GLU A 46 31.16 -7.75 -19.89
C GLU A 46 31.40 -6.83 -18.66
N THR A 47 32.09 -7.42 -17.68
CA THR A 47 32.96 -6.91 -16.60
C THR A 47 33.83 -5.66 -16.94
N THR A 48 34.51 -4.96 -16.02
CA THR A 48 35.28 -5.44 -14.84
C THR A 48 35.53 -4.38 -13.73
N THR A 49 36.02 -4.87 -12.58
CA THR A 49 36.64 -4.24 -11.38
C THR A 49 37.60 -3.05 -11.64
N THR A 50 37.89 -2.14 -10.69
CA THR A 50 38.61 -2.43 -9.40
C THR A 50 38.37 -1.51 -8.18
N THR A 51 38.76 -2.09 -7.04
CA THR A 51 39.10 -1.58 -5.68
C THR A 51 39.84 -0.24 -5.61
N THR A 52 39.84 0.52 -4.51
CA THR A 52 40.16 0.13 -3.10
C THR A 52 39.36 0.82 -1.98
N GLU A 53 39.53 0.28 -0.76
CA GLU A 53 39.55 0.88 0.60
C GLU A 53 38.65 2.10 0.99
N GLY A 54 38.12 2.19 2.22
CA GLY A 54 38.24 1.26 3.34
C GLY A 54 37.90 1.86 4.71
N GLU A 55 36.61 2.05 5.03
CA GLU A 55 36.17 2.43 6.38
C GLU A 55 34.79 1.83 6.73
N GLU A 56 34.50 1.58 8.02
CA GLU A 56 33.23 0.99 8.44
C GLU A 56 32.07 2.01 8.51
N PRO A 57 31.02 1.90 7.68
CA PRO A 57 29.76 2.58 7.95
C PRO A 57 29.04 1.86 9.11
N VAL A 58 29.47 2.16 10.34
CA VAL A 58 28.85 1.72 11.60
C VAL A 58 27.34 1.80 11.45
N LYS A 59 26.64 0.65 11.65
CA LYS A 59 25.19 0.52 11.47
C LYS A 59 24.43 1.29 12.56
N LYS A 60 24.46 2.62 12.46
CA LYS A 60 23.67 3.59 13.23
C LYS A 60 22.20 3.29 12.96
N LYS A 61 21.61 2.43 13.81
CA LYS A 61 20.17 2.11 13.82
C LYS A 61 19.41 3.44 13.78
N ARG A 62 18.85 3.80 12.61
CA ARG A 62 18.05 5.03 12.45
C ARG A 62 16.86 4.90 13.39
N LYS A 63 16.94 5.56 14.56
CA LYS A 63 15.92 5.48 15.61
C LYS A 63 14.55 5.67 14.97
N THR A 64 13.69 4.67 15.11
CA THR A 64 12.36 4.65 14.54
C THR A 64 11.60 5.88 15.03
N ARG A 65 11.33 6.84 14.14
CA ARG A 65 10.79 8.17 14.52
C ARG A 65 9.28 8.12 14.83
N ARG A 66 8.83 7.08 15.54
CA ARG A 66 7.51 6.96 16.19
C ARG A 66 7.69 6.97 17.70
N GLY A 67 8.25 8.06 18.22
CA GLY A 67 8.49 8.27 19.65
C GLY A 67 8.25 9.73 20.04
N LYS A 68 6.99 10.07 20.33
CA LYS A 68 6.48 11.27 21.05
C LYS A 68 7.04 12.68 20.68
N LYS A 69 7.80 12.81 19.59
CA LYS A 69 8.55 14.03 19.22
C LYS A 69 8.54 14.30 17.70
N GLY A 70 7.35 14.18 17.11
CA GLY A 70 7.07 14.60 15.72
C GLY A 70 6.99 16.11 15.56
N LYS A 71 7.91 16.88 16.18
CA LYS A 71 7.86 18.36 16.28
C LYS A 71 7.46 19.01 14.96
N GLY A 72 6.43 19.84 15.00
CA GLY A 72 6.11 20.82 13.95
C GLY A 72 7.23 21.84 13.74
N SER A 73 7.03 22.76 12.81
CA SER A 73 7.97 23.85 12.53
C SER A 73 7.96 24.89 13.66
N GLY A 74 8.52 24.53 14.82
CA GLY A 74 8.66 25.42 16.00
C GLY A 74 8.05 24.90 17.30
N GLY A 75 7.40 23.72 17.33
CA GLY A 75 6.62 23.30 18.51
C GLY A 75 6.63 21.79 18.79
N SER A 76 6.20 21.41 20.01
CA SER A 76 6.05 20.00 20.41
C SER A 76 4.76 19.33 19.90
N ALA A 77 3.90 20.09 19.23
CA ALA A 77 2.64 19.60 18.65
C ALA A 77 2.87 18.50 17.59
N PRO A 78 1.94 17.55 17.45
CA PRO A 78 1.93 16.62 16.33
C PRO A 78 1.64 17.36 15.02
N ARG A 79 2.33 16.98 13.95
CA ARG A 79 2.08 17.47 12.59
C ARG A 79 0.96 16.65 11.96
N PHE A 80 -0.05 17.33 11.44
CA PHE A 80 -1.10 16.69 10.63
C PHE A 80 -0.74 16.87 9.15
N LEU A 81 -0.74 15.77 8.38
CA LEU A 81 -0.40 15.82 6.96
C LEU A 81 -1.44 15.08 6.11
N LEU A 82 -1.85 15.74 5.03
CA LEU A 82 -2.54 15.11 3.90
C LEU A 82 -1.56 14.89 2.75
N PHE A 83 -1.78 13.81 2.02
CA PHE A 83 -1.15 13.53 0.75
C PHE A 83 -2.04 14.09 -0.36
N VAL A 84 -1.43 14.75 -1.34
CA VAL A 84 -2.09 15.13 -2.59
C VAL A 84 -1.32 14.48 -3.74
N GLY A 85 -2.01 13.83 -4.66
CA GLY A 85 -1.42 13.11 -5.79
C GLY A 85 -2.16 13.33 -7.11
N ASN A 86 -1.58 12.81 -8.19
CA ASN A 86 -2.01 13.03 -9.57
C ASN A 86 -1.98 14.51 -10.01
N LEU A 87 -1.08 15.30 -9.42
CA LEU A 87 -0.92 16.71 -9.75
C LEU A 87 -0.21 16.92 -11.11
N PRO A 88 -0.44 18.09 -11.76
CA PRO A 88 0.44 18.58 -12.82
C PRO A 88 1.90 18.64 -12.35
N TYR A 89 2.85 18.39 -13.25
CA TYR A 89 4.29 18.44 -12.97
C TYR A 89 4.78 19.88 -12.76
N ASP A 90 4.04 20.83 -13.31
CA ASP A 90 4.23 22.27 -13.36
C ASP A 90 3.23 23.04 -12.44
N VAL A 91 2.65 22.34 -11.46
CA VAL A 91 1.73 22.95 -10.49
C VAL A 91 2.47 23.90 -9.54
N THR A 92 1.92 25.09 -9.33
CA THR A 92 2.50 26.10 -8.43
C THR A 92 1.95 26.00 -7.00
N GLN A 93 2.69 26.57 -6.04
CA GLN A 93 2.21 26.65 -4.65
C GLN A 93 0.99 27.58 -4.50
N THR A 94 0.90 28.64 -5.31
CA THR A 94 -0.22 29.58 -5.31
C THR A 94 -1.51 28.92 -5.80
N GLU A 95 -1.46 28.08 -6.83
CA GLU A 95 -2.62 27.30 -7.29
C GLU A 95 -3.09 26.30 -6.24
N LEU A 96 -2.16 25.58 -5.59
CA LEU A 96 -2.53 24.68 -4.49
C LEU A 96 -3.09 25.45 -3.29
N LEU A 97 -2.59 26.66 -3.00
CA LEU A 97 -3.14 27.50 -1.93
C LEU A 97 -4.56 27.98 -2.26
N SER A 98 -4.81 28.35 -3.51
CA SER A 98 -6.15 28.76 -3.99
C SER A 98 -7.13 27.59 -3.98
N HIS A 99 -6.75 26.44 -4.56
CA HIS A 99 -7.57 25.22 -4.64
C HIS A 99 -7.88 24.64 -3.25
N PHE A 100 -6.95 24.72 -2.31
CA PHE A 100 -7.16 24.30 -0.92
C PHE A 100 -7.50 25.46 0.03
N GLY A 101 -7.93 26.62 -0.50
CA GLY A 101 -8.16 27.85 0.28
C GLY A 101 -9.14 27.65 1.45
N ALA A 102 -10.25 26.94 1.21
CA ALA A 102 -11.24 26.62 2.24
C ALA A 102 -10.71 25.74 3.39
N ALA A 103 -9.61 25.01 3.19
CA ALA A 103 -8.96 24.22 4.22
C ALA A 103 -7.82 24.97 4.94
N GLY A 104 -7.26 26.04 4.35
CA GLY A 104 -6.20 26.86 4.91
C GLY A 104 -4.96 26.07 5.40
N PRO A 105 -4.20 25.41 4.51
CA PRO A 105 -3.01 24.64 4.87
C PRO A 105 -1.82 25.53 5.26
N ASP A 106 -1.24 25.31 6.45
CA ASP A 106 -0.15 26.12 7.01
C ASP A 106 1.18 25.96 6.25
N ARG A 107 1.42 24.81 5.60
CA ARG A 107 2.59 24.60 4.75
C ARG A 107 2.35 23.58 3.65
N ILE A 108 2.77 23.90 2.44
CA ILE A 108 2.72 23.00 1.27
C ILE A 108 4.14 22.53 0.95
N ARG A 109 4.33 21.21 0.77
CA ARG A 109 5.59 20.63 0.27
C ARG A 109 5.32 19.88 -1.03
N ILE A 110 5.57 20.55 -2.15
CA ILE A 110 5.44 19.99 -3.50
C ILE A 110 6.61 19.05 -3.79
N ARG A 111 6.36 18.06 -4.64
CA ARG A 111 7.31 17.12 -5.24
C ARG A 111 6.93 16.94 -6.71
N THR A 112 7.42 17.88 -7.52
CA THR A 112 7.22 17.92 -8.97
C THR A 112 7.71 16.62 -9.61
N ASP A 113 8.82 16.05 -9.12
CA ASP A 113 9.41 14.76 -9.55
C ASP A 113 8.42 13.58 -9.64
N LYS A 114 7.29 13.65 -8.91
CA LYS A 114 6.29 12.58 -8.86
C LYS A 114 4.84 13.07 -9.04
N GLY A 115 4.61 14.35 -9.33
CA GLY A 115 3.25 14.91 -9.38
C GLY A 115 2.50 14.76 -8.04
N ILE A 116 3.19 14.96 -6.91
CA ILE A 116 2.62 14.84 -5.56
C ILE A 116 2.93 16.06 -4.70
N ALA A 117 2.10 16.34 -3.71
CA ALA A 117 2.37 17.31 -2.66
C ALA A 117 1.97 16.75 -1.29
N PHE A 118 2.45 17.41 -0.24
CA PHE A 118 1.97 17.19 1.12
C PHE A 118 1.48 18.52 1.68
N LEU A 119 0.21 18.56 2.08
CA LEU A 119 -0.34 19.65 2.88
C LEU A 119 -0.05 19.34 4.34
N GLU A 120 0.60 20.25 5.04
CA GLU A 120 0.87 20.17 6.47
C GLU A 120 0.06 21.25 7.20
N PHE A 121 -0.63 20.82 8.26
CA PHE A 121 -1.45 21.66 9.11
C PHE A 121 -0.90 21.62 10.54
N ASP A 122 -0.86 22.76 11.23
CA ASP A 122 -0.32 22.86 12.59
C ASP A 122 -1.39 22.55 13.65
N GLY A 123 -1.09 21.62 14.54
CA GLY A 123 -2.01 21.10 15.56
C GLY A 123 -2.23 22.03 16.75
N LYS A 124 -2.22 23.35 16.55
CA LYS A 124 -2.39 24.38 17.58
C LYS A 124 -3.83 24.87 17.73
N GLY A 125 -4.61 24.84 16.64
CA GLY A 125 -6.05 25.17 16.67
C GLY A 125 -6.91 23.91 16.83
N GLY A 126 -8.08 24.05 17.45
CA GLY A 126 -9.04 22.95 17.60
C GLY A 126 -9.63 22.49 16.26
N ASP A 127 -9.70 23.39 15.28
CA ASP A 127 -10.34 23.23 13.97
C ASP A 127 -9.56 22.33 13.01
N ILE A 128 -8.43 21.75 13.47
CA ILE A 128 -7.55 20.88 12.72
C ILE A 128 -8.29 19.71 12.05
N GLN A 129 -9.31 19.16 12.70
CA GLN A 129 -10.14 18.09 12.16
C GLN A 129 -11.02 18.60 11.00
N HIS A 130 -11.66 19.76 11.17
CA HIS A 130 -12.51 20.37 10.17
C HIS A 130 -11.72 20.78 8.92
N LYS A 131 -10.55 21.43 9.10
CA LYS A 131 -9.62 21.75 8.00
C LYS A 131 -9.25 20.50 7.18
N MET A 132 -8.92 19.40 7.86
CA MET A 132 -8.59 18.14 7.20
C MET A 132 -9.80 17.52 6.49
N GLU A 133 -11.01 17.58 7.07
CA GLU A 133 -12.22 17.06 6.47
C GLU A 133 -12.60 17.84 5.19
N VAL A 134 -12.55 19.17 5.23
CA VAL A 134 -12.78 20.05 4.07
C VAL A 134 -11.79 19.73 2.93
N ALA A 135 -10.50 19.53 3.25
CA ALA A 135 -9.51 19.12 2.26
C ALA A 135 -9.77 17.70 1.69
N LEU A 136 -10.16 16.73 2.53
CA LEU A 136 -10.50 15.37 2.09
C LEU A 136 -11.77 15.34 1.21
N ARG A 137 -12.73 16.24 1.47
CA ARG A 137 -13.95 16.41 0.65
C ARG A 137 -13.63 16.85 -0.79
N MET A 138 -12.43 17.38 -1.05
CA MET A 138 -11.93 17.74 -2.38
C MET A 138 -11.15 16.61 -3.08
N HIS A 139 -11.20 15.37 -2.57
CA HIS A 139 -10.75 14.20 -3.32
C HIS A 139 -11.49 14.08 -4.67
N HIS A 140 -10.75 13.78 -5.75
CA HIS A 140 -11.21 13.78 -7.15
C HIS A 140 -11.71 15.13 -7.71
N SER A 141 -11.51 16.25 -7.01
CA SER A 141 -11.69 17.59 -7.59
C SER A 141 -10.75 17.82 -8.79
N THR A 142 -11.17 18.66 -9.74
CA THR A 142 -10.44 18.93 -10.98
C THR A 142 -9.54 20.15 -10.85
N LEU A 143 -8.22 19.96 -11.05
CA LEU A 143 -7.22 21.02 -11.14
C LEU A 143 -6.55 20.91 -12.52
N ARG A 144 -6.61 21.98 -13.34
CA ARG A 144 -6.13 21.99 -14.74
C ARG A 144 -6.55 20.73 -15.52
N ASN A 145 -7.86 20.44 -15.51
CA ASN A 145 -8.51 19.27 -16.13
C ASN A 145 -8.06 17.88 -15.62
N ARG A 146 -7.18 17.78 -14.62
CA ARG A 146 -6.79 16.52 -13.97
C ARG A 146 -7.54 16.33 -12.65
N LYS A 147 -8.05 15.13 -12.37
CA LYS A 147 -8.64 14.79 -11.06
C LYS A 147 -7.53 14.51 -10.05
N ILE A 148 -7.46 15.30 -8.98
CA ILE A 148 -6.44 15.14 -7.93
C ILE A 148 -6.91 14.15 -6.85
N ASN A 149 -5.98 13.39 -6.28
CA ASN A 149 -6.28 12.51 -5.15
C ASN A 149 -5.86 13.20 -3.84
N VAL A 150 -6.73 13.22 -2.83
CA VAL A 150 -6.44 13.80 -1.50
C VAL A 150 -6.66 12.75 -0.41
N GLU A 151 -5.62 12.39 0.34
CA GLU A 151 -5.65 11.21 1.22
C GLU A 151 -4.99 11.47 2.59
N LEU A 152 -5.47 10.77 3.62
CA LEU A 152 -4.88 10.76 4.96
C LEU A 152 -3.49 10.07 4.94
N THR A 153 -2.43 10.79 5.33
CA THR A 153 -1.10 10.17 5.39
C THR A 153 -1.01 9.06 6.45
N VAL A 154 -0.69 7.84 6.01
CA VAL A 154 -0.28 6.76 6.92
C VAL A 154 1.10 7.06 7.51
N GLY A 155 1.11 7.58 8.74
CA GLY A 155 2.34 7.95 9.45
C GLY A 155 3.33 6.79 9.58
N GLY A 156 4.48 6.93 8.90
CA GLY A 156 5.57 5.94 8.86
C GLY A 156 6.77 6.41 8.04
N GLY A 157 6.51 7.06 6.90
CA GLY A 157 7.51 7.75 6.08
C GLY A 157 8.20 6.84 5.05
N GLY A 158 8.46 7.39 3.85
CA GLY A 158 9.09 6.68 2.73
C GLY A 158 8.30 5.43 2.30
N ASN A 159 9.03 4.41 1.84
CA ASN A 159 8.51 3.06 1.57
C ASN A 159 8.93 2.10 2.70
N SER A 160 8.81 2.53 3.96
CA SER A 160 9.10 1.68 5.12
C SER A 160 8.03 0.59 5.28
N THR A 161 8.42 -0.58 5.81
CA THR A 161 7.51 -1.68 6.19
C THR A 161 6.35 -1.14 7.03
N ASN A 162 6.66 -0.42 8.11
CA ASN A 162 5.72 0.28 8.99
C ASN A 162 4.70 1.23 8.28
N ARG A 163 4.91 1.59 7.01
CA ARG A 163 3.92 2.28 6.17
C ARG A 163 3.16 1.28 5.28
N LEU A 164 3.87 0.37 4.62
CA LEU A 164 3.30 -0.67 3.76
C LEU A 164 2.30 -1.56 4.52
N ASP A 165 2.64 -1.96 5.73
CA ASP A 165 1.81 -2.85 6.56
C ASP A 165 0.51 -2.16 7.02
N LYS A 166 0.57 -0.84 7.27
CA LYS A 166 -0.63 -0.02 7.53
C LYS A 166 -1.47 0.29 6.29
N ILE A 167 -0.88 0.17 5.09
CA ILE A 167 -1.61 0.27 3.83
C ILE A 167 -2.34 -1.05 3.58
N ARG A 168 -1.67 -2.20 3.80
CA ARG A 168 -2.28 -3.54 3.80
C ARG A 168 -3.46 -3.59 4.77
N GLU A 169 -3.22 -3.41 6.06
CA GLU A 169 -4.24 -3.40 7.13
C GLU A 169 -5.48 -2.56 6.79
N LYS A 170 -5.29 -1.36 6.23
CA LYS A 170 -6.40 -0.49 5.79
C LYS A 170 -7.10 -1.00 4.53
N ASN A 171 -6.35 -1.47 3.54
CA ASN A 171 -6.90 -2.01 2.29
C ASN A 171 -7.68 -3.30 2.57
N ASP A 172 -7.17 -4.17 3.44
CA ASP A 172 -7.79 -5.44 3.83
C ASP A 172 -9.12 -5.18 4.54
N LYS A 173 -9.14 -4.27 5.53
CA LYS A 173 -10.40 -3.82 6.17
C LYS A 173 -11.39 -3.24 5.17
N LEU A 174 -10.93 -2.40 4.25
CA LEU A 174 -11.76 -1.77 3.21
C LEU A 174 -12.24 -2.79 2.14
N LEU A 175 -11.51 -3.88 1.91
CA LEU A 175 -11.95 -5.01 1.11
C LEU A 175 -13.01 -5.84 1.85
N ASP A 176 -12.88 -6.04 3.16
CA ASP A 176 -13.88 -6.75 3.96
C ASP A 176 -15.18 -5.95 4.10
N GLU A 177 -15.11 -4.63 4.31
CA GLU A 177 -16.27 -3.72 4.27
C GLU A 177 -16.98 -3.74 2.89
N ARG A 178 -16.24 -3.96 1.80
CA ARG A 178 -16.84 -4.20 0.47
C ARG A 178 -17.46 -5.58 0.35
N LYS A 179 -16.85 -6.63 0.92
CA LYS A 179 -17.39 -8.00 0.93
C LYS A 179 -18.67 -8.11 1.75
N THR A 180 -18.78 -7.45 2.90
CA THR A 180 -20.02 -7.44 3.71
C THR A 180 -21.14 -6.76 2.94
N ARG A 181 -20.91 -5.54 2.43
CA ARG A 181 -21.93 -4.81 1.67
C ARG A 181 -22.41 -5.58 0.43
N LEU A 182 -21.51 -6.22 -0.32
CA LEU A 182 -21.89 -7.07 -1.47
C LEU A 182 -22.68 -8.33 -1.05
N LYS A 183 -22.42 -8.90 0.13
CA LYS A 183 -23.22 -10.01 0.69
C LYS A 183 -24.61 -9.53 1.10
N GLU A 184 -24.70 -8.36 1.74
CA GLU A 184 -25.96 -7.73 2.17
C GLU A 184 -26.83 -7.34 0.96
N GLU A 185 -26.25 -6.67 -0.04
CA GLU A 185 -26.89 -6.34 -1.33
C GLU A 185 -27.41 -7.61 -2.03
N ARG A 186 -26.61 -8.69 -2.07
CA ARG A 186 -27.02 -9.98 -2.65
C ARG A 186 -28.13 -10.66 -1.86
N ALA A 187 -28.05 -10.68 -0.53
CA ALA A 187 -29.08 -11.26 0.33
C ALA A 187 -30.41 -10.49 0.25
N ALA A 188 -30.36 -9.16 0.18
CA ALA A 188 -31.53 -8.31 -0.04
C ALA A 188 -32.15 -8.56 -1.44
N ARG A 189 -31.32 -8.75 -2.47
CA ARG A 189 -31.80 -9.08 -3.83
C ARG A 189 -32.42 -10.47 -3.90
N MET A 190 -31.88 -11.46 -3.19
CA MET A 190 -32.48 -12.80 -3.09
C MET A 190 -33.82 -12.74 -2.37
N LYS A 191 -33.90 -12.14 -1.17
CA LYS A 191 -35.17 -11.96 -0.43
C LYS A 191 -36.26 -11.28 -1.28
N LYS A 192 -35.91 -10.30 -2.13
CA LYS A 192 -36.85 -9.67 -3.07
C LYS A 192 -37.30 -10.60 -4.20
N ALA A 193 -36.41 -11.44 -4.73
CA ALA A 193 -36.76 -12.42 -5.75
C ALA A 193 -37.63 -13.57 -5.20
N ASP A 194 -37.36 -14.01 -3.97
CA ASP A 194 -38.14 -15.04 -3.29
C ASP A 194 -39.55 -14.51 -2.91
N ALA A 195 -39.64 -13.25 -2.46
CA ALA A 195 -40.91 -12.58 -2.22
C ALA A 195 -41.75 -12.39 -3.51
N ALA A 196 -41.11 -12.05 -4.63
CA ALA A 196 -41.79 -11.95 -5.93
C ALA A 196 -42.36 -13.31 -6.36
N LYS A 197 -41.56 -14.38 -6.29
CA LYS A 197 -42.03 -15.75 -6.57
C LYS A 197 -43.18 -16.18 -5.67
N ALA A 198 -43.17 -15.81 -4.39
CA ALA A 198 -44.26 -16.09 -3.47
C ALA A 198 -45.56 -15.35 -3.87
N GLN A 199 -45.44 -14.09 -4.33
CA GLN A 199 -46.59 -13.32 -4.82
C GLN A 199 -47.16 -13.91 -6.13
N ASP A 200 -46.31 -14.28 -7.09
CA ASP A 200 -46.73 -14.96 -8.34
C ASP A 200 -47.52 -16.25 -8.07
N LEU A 201 -47.16 -17.01 -7.03
CA LEU A 201 -47.87 -18.23 -6.64
C LEU A 201 -49.25 -17.98 -6.01
N THR A 202 -49.44 -16.86 -5.31
CA THR A 202 -50.73 -16.55 -4.65
C THR A 202 -51.85 -16.14 -5.62
N GLY A 203 -51.52 -15.74 -6.85
CA GLY A 203 -52.51 -15.41 -7.89
C GLY A 203 -53.06 -16.60 -8.69
N VAL A 204 -52.57 -17.82 -8.44
CA VAL A 204 -52.86 -18.99 -9.28
C VAL A 204 -53.91 -19.91 -8.65
N HIS A 205 -55.04 -20.09 -9.33
CA HIS A 205 -56.12 -21.00 -8.90
C HIS A 205 -55.58 -22.42 -8.63
N PRO A 206 -55.92 -23.08 -7.50
CA PRO A 206 -55.16 -24.22 -6.95
C PRO A 206 -55.00 -25.41 -7.90
N ALA A 207 -56.01 -25.71 -8.73
CA ALA A 207 -55.95 -26.77 -9.73
C ALA A 207 -54.81 -26.59 -10.77
N ARG A 208 -54.35 -25.34 -11.01
CA ARG A 208 -53.24 -25.03 -11.91
C ARG A 208 -51.89 -25.09 -11.20
N ALA A 209 -51.84 -24.76 -9.91
CA ALA A 209 -50.62 -24.87 -9.11
C ALA A 209 -50.19 -26.34 -8.92
N ALA A 210 -51.13 -27.24 -8.62
CA ALA A 210 -50.86 -28.67 -8.48
C ALA A 210 -50.19 -29.30 -9.72
N LYS A 211 -50.58 -28.85 -10.93
CA LYS A 211 -50.00 -29.33 -12.20
C LYS A 211 -48.61 -28.77 -12.52
N MET A 212 -48.15 -27.75 -11.79
CA MET A 212 -46.82 -27.14 -11.96
C MET A 212 -45.76 -27.69 -10.99
N MET A 213 -46.16 -28.48 -9.98
CA MET A 213 -45.27 -29.07 -8.96
C MET A 213 -45.15 -30.60 -9.05
N GLY A 214 -45.80 -31.22 -10.03
CA GLY A 214 -45.97 -32.68 -10.13
C GLY A 214 -45.30 -33.33 -11.34
N ASN A 215 -44.17 -32.80 -11.83
CA ASN A 215 -43.45 -33.30 -13.00
C ASN A 215 -41.94 -32.98 -12.91
#